data_AF-A0A7X6PAG6-F1
#
_entry.id   AF-A0A7X6PAG6-F1
#
_cell.length_a   1.000
_cell.length_b   1.000
_cell.length_c   1.000
_cell.angle_alpha   90.00
_cell.angle_beta   90.00
_cell.angle_gamma   90.00
#
_symmetry.space_group_name_H-M   'P 1'
#
loop_
_entity.id
_entity.type
_entity.pdbx_description
1 polymer ?
#
loop_
_entity_poly.entity_id
_entity_poly.type
_entity_poly.pdbx_seq_one_letter_code
_entity_poly.pdbx_strand_id
1 'polypeptide(L)'
;YTDLQVYYNYSVNPSNSDSYSFWQKGYNVLYFSEFDFSPYYHTTNDLTQHINSDYCAEVIKASTASAVRFSEIPIAPINLVVRDTGNGSSLLVTWESPYEPALDHYNLYYSTVLGQWNEPIATTQTSYRLENLTEGQMYYVGVSSVDFNGLESFIIVATGTPNLIPLTPENLKVEPIFRAVSLSWNENLELDLAGYNLYRSQTEGELGIQIGGLLTQNSFLDSDVIGSENYYYYRLCAIDQDGNRSEFTSAIKTRPVTLNKGILIVDETENMSGNNPFQPSDEQTDTFYADIMQNFETHQLDLNELSETLTLADIGIYSSILWYGNDLASMDYPYFIQDDLKKYIDYGGNLFFSVYHPSLAFALNSSYPNYFNSDTFIYQNTGISETDYSSAARFKYAIPCFEDFPPLEVDPEKTISSFNGHIYQIESIEPSPYANAIYLYGSDYDSETPQGSLNGSTVGIYNPNQNGKVIVLSFPLYNMNKTEAQKLVEYSFHHCFNEPGISTDLTGDNKILIFANYPNPFGEKTSFRIEWLNADQPVKVEVYNLRGQLVKTIYKGYSPKSLIYEWDGTDNNGKTVSSGIYSIKASQGKKNSIRKVIMIK
;
A
#
# COMPACT_ATOMS: atom_id res chain seq x y z
N TYR A 1 28.24 -60.97 8.92
CA TYR A 1 28.27 -59.93 9.96
C TYR A 1 27.62 -58.62 9.47
N THR A 2 26.55 -58.70 8.68
CA THR A 2 25.64 -57.56 8.51
C THR A 2 24.22 -58.11 8.32
N ASP A 3 23.55 -58.41 9.43
CA ASP A 3 22.07 -58.47 9.48
C ASP A 3 21.57 -57.02 9.55
N LEU A 4 21.85 -56.24 8.50
CA LEU A 4 21.38 -54.87 8.41
C LEU A 4 19.86 -54.91 8.15
N GLN A 5 19.09 -54.57 9.17
CA GLN A 5 17.64 -54.41 9.05
C GLN A 5 17.34 -52.97 8.63
N VAL A 6 16.81 -52.81 7.42
CA VAL A 6 16.27 -51.54 6.94
C VAL A 6 14.86 -51.40 7.52
N TYR A 7 14.63 -50.34 8.29
CA TYR A 7 13.32 -49.99 8.80
C TYR A 7 12.70 -48.91 7.92
N TYR A 8 11.63 -49.26 7.19
CA TYR A 8 10.79 -48.29 6.48
C TYR A 8 9.69 -47.83 7.45
N ASN A 9 9.91 -46.75 8.20
CA ASN A 9 8.84 -46.18 8.99
C ASN A 9 9.03 -44.68 9.20
N TYR A 10 8.11 -43.88 8.65
CA TYR A 10 8.07 -42.42 8.80
C TYR A 10 7.91 -41.95 10.26
N SER A 11 7.60 -42.86 11.19
CA SER A 11 7.26 -42.56 12.58
C SER A 11 8.42 -42.76 13.58
N VAL A 12 9.59 -43.22 13.12
CA VAL A 12 10.67 -43.69 14.01
C VAL A 12 12.00 -43.08 13.59
N ASN A 13 12.19 -41.78 13.85
CA ASN A 13 13.54 -41.21 13.90
C ASN A 13 13.75 -40.60 15.30
N PRO A 14 14.58 -41.22 16.15
CA PRO A 14 14.70 -40.79 17.54
C PRO A 14 15.44 -39.44 17.62
N SER A 15 15.04 -38.59 18.57
CA SER A 15 15.54 -37.20 18.69
C SER A 15 17.04 -37.08 18.97
N ASN A 16 17.70 -38.19 19.30
CA ASN A 16 19.13 -38.30 19.51
C ASN A 16 19.90 -38.81 18.28
N SER A 17 19.23 -38.98 17.13
CA SER A 17 19.89 -39.30 15.85
C SER A 17 20.47 -38.04 15.21
N ASP A 18 21.65 -38.16 14.61
CA ASP A 18 22.27 -37.08 13.82
C ASP A 18 21.42 -36.67 12.59
N SER A 19 20.52 -37.56 12.14
CA SER A 19 19.60 -37.31 11.01
C SER A 19 18.31 -36.58 11.41
N TYR A 20 18.03 -36.42 12.71
CA TYR A 20 16.74 -35.97 13.22
C TYR A 20 16.38 -34.54 12.80
N SER A 21 17.35 -33.63 12.78
CA SER A 21 17.13 -32.23 12.39
C SER A 21 16.71 -32.08 10.93
N PHE A 22 17.23 -32.93 10.03
CA PHE A 22 16.83 -32.99 8.63
C PHE A 22 15.44 -33.60 8.49
N TRP A 23 15.15 -34.67 9.22
CA TRP A 23 13.82 -35.29 9.22
C TRP A 23 12.73 -34.33 9.71
N GLN A 24 12.99 -33.54 10.76
CA GLN A 24 12.07 -32.48 11.24
C GLN A 24 11.79 -31.39 10.19
N LYS A 25 12.66 -31.25 9.19
CA LYS A 25 12.50 -30.33 8.05
C LYS A 25 11.87 -31.00 6.84
N GLY A 26 11.39 -32.24 6.97
CA GLY A 26 10.67 -32.97 5.92
C GLY A 26 11.57 -33.73 4.94
N TYR A 27 12.88 -33.81 5.18
CA TYR A 27 13.77 -34.60 4.34
C TYR A 27 13.59 -36.10 4.60
N ASN A 28 13.57 -36.89 3.52
CA ASN A 28 13.70 -38.34 3.61
C ASN A 28 15.11 -38.68 4.11
N VAL A 29 15.21 -39.44 5.21
CA VAL A 29 16.48 -39.83 5.80
C VAL A 29 16.60 -41.35 5.88
N LEU A 30 17.77 -41.87 5.55
CA LEU A 30 18.19 -43.22 5.90
C LEU A 30 19.09 -43.10 7.13
N TYR A 31 18.74 -43.82 8.20
CA TYR A 31 19.61 -43.92 9.37
C TYR A 31 19.87 -45.40 9.68
N PHE A 32 21.09 -45.69 10.09
CA PHE A 32 21.53 -47.03 10.49
C PHE A 32 21.59 -47.07 12.02
N SER A 33 21.09 -48.14 12.63
CA SER A 33 21.20 -48.34 14.08
C SER A 33 22.36 -49.26 14.39
N GLU A 34 23.28 -48.78 15.22
CA GLU A 34 24.34 -49.58 15.84
C GLU A 34 23.83 -50.13 17.17
N PHE A 35 23.99 -51.44 17.38
CA PHE A 35 23.60 -52.12 18.61
C PHE A 35 24.79 -52.76 19.35
N ASP A 36 25.97 -52.73 18.72
CA ASP A 36 27.21 -53.25 19.27
C ASP A 36 28.22 -52.10 19.38
N PHE A 37 28.29 -51.50 20.56
CA PHE A 37 29.07 -50.28 20.78
C PHE A 37 30.51 -50.60 21.19
N SER A 38 31.46 -49.89 20.59
CA SER A 38 32.85 -49.87 21.07
C SER A 38 32.90 -49.51 22.56
N PRO A 39 33.64 -50.27 23.41
CA PRO A 39 33.86 -49.89 24.79
C PRO A 39 34.75 -48.64 24.95
N TYR A 40 35.36 -48.18 23.86
CA TYR A 40 36.16 -46.97 23.77
C TYR A 40 35.34 -45.87 23.07
N TYR A 41 34.71 -45.00 23.87
CA TYR A 41 33.95 -43.85 23.38
C TYR A 41 34.91 -42.72 22.96
N HIS A 42 34.54 -41.93 21.95
CA HIS A 42 35.41 -40.89 21.39
C HIS A 42 35.87 -39.84 22.43
N THR A 43 37.17 -39.57 22.46
CA THR A 43 37.84 -38.57 23.30
C THR A 43 38.94 -37.84 22.52
N THR A 44 39.52 -36.79 23.11
CA THR A 44 40.69 -36.11 22.53
C THR A 44 41.96 -36.96 22.51
N ASN A 45 41.95 -38.17 23.10
CA ASN A 45 43.09 -39.10 23.17
C ASN A 45 42.85 -40.40 22.38
N ASP A 46 41.95 -40.38 21.40
CA ASP A 46 41.62 -41.57 20.62
C ASP A 46 42.85 -42.17 19.92
N LEU A 47 42.99 -43.49 20.03
CA LEU A 47 44.07 -44.25 19.40
C LEU A 47 43.52 -45.06 18.24
N THR A 48 44.21 -45.06 17.09
CA THR A 48 43.82 -45.80 15.89
C THR A 48 43.70 -47.31 16.12
N GLN A 49 44.39 -47.86 17.15
CA GLN A 49 44.29 -49.26 17.54
C GLN A 49 42.90 -49.68 18.06
N HIS A 50 42.06 -48.73 18.47
CA HIS A 50 40.70 -48.98 18.97
C HIS A 50 39.64 -48.82 17.89
N ILE A 51 40.03 -48.43 16.66
CA ILE A 51 39.13 -48.36 15.51
C ILE A 51 38.89 -49.76 14.95
N ASN A 52 37.63 -50.13 14.77
CA ASN A 52 37.25 -51.32 14.02
C ASN A 52 37.16 -50.98 12.53
N SER A 53 38.27 -51.17 11.80
CA SER A 53 38.35 -50.84 10.37
C SER A 53 37.34 -51.60 9.51
N ASP A 54 37.01 -52.84 9.89
CA ASP A 54 36.06 -53.67 9.15
C ASP A 54 34.63 -53.13 9.31
N TYR A 55 34.25 -52.71 10.52
CA TYR A 55 32.97 -52.05 10.78
C TYR A 55 32.83 -50.73 10.00
N CYS A 56 33.86 -49.86 10.06
CA CYS A 56 33.87 -48.62 9.30
C CYS A 56 33.72 -48.87 7.79
N ALA A 57 34.34 -49.93 7.27
CA ALA A 57 34.19 -50.32 5.87
C ALA A 57 32.75 -50.73 5.53
N GLU A 58 32.04 -51.46 6.39
CA GLU A 58 30.63 -51.82 6.18
C GLU A 58 29.70 -50.59 6.20
N VAL A 59 29.91 -49.61 7.09
CA VAL A 59 29.16 -48.35 7.12
C VAL A 59 29.36 -47.54 5.83
N ILE A 60 30.59 -47.49 5.32
CA ILE A 60 30.91 -46.83 4.04
C ILE A 60 30.23 -47.56 2.88
N LYS A 61 30.26 -48.90 2.86
CA LYS A 61 29.57 -49.70 1.84
C LYS A 61 28.07 -49.45 1.85
N ALA A 62 27.44 -49.40 3.02
CA ALA A 62 26.00 -49.14 3.15
C ALA A 62 25.62 -47.74 2.65
N SER A 63 26.41 -46.72 3.02
CA SER A 63 26.23 -45.35 2.52
C SER A 63 26.41 -45.27 1.00
N THR A 64 27.44 -45.95 0.47
CA THR A 64 27.72 -45.99 -0.98
C THR A 64 26.61 -46.72 -1.74
N ALA A 65 26.14 -47.86 -1.24
CA ALA A 65 25.04 -48.61 -1.84
C ALA A 65 23.74 -47.78 -1.87
N SER A 66 23.49 -46.99 -0.83
CA SER A 66 22.35 -46.06 -0.79
C SER A 66 22.47 -44.98 -1.86
N ALA A 67 23.65 -44.36 -2.00
CA ALA A 67 23.91 -43.35 -3.03
C ALA A 67 23.79 -43.92 -4.45
N VAL A 68 24.32 -45.13 -4.68
CA VAL A 68 24.15 -45.86 -5.95
C VAL A 68 22.68 -46.12 -6.22
N ARG A 69 21.92 -46.58 -5.22
CA ARG A 69 20.49 -46.83 -5.37
C ARG A 69 19.71 -45.57 -5.75
N PHE A 70 20.03 -44.42 -5.15
CA PHE A 70 19.43 -43.14 -5.54
C PHE A 70 19.86 -42.66 -6.93
N SER A 71 21.06 -43.03 -7.38
CA SER A 71 21.50 -42.73 -8.74
C SER A 71 20.85 -43.63 -9.81
N GLU A 72 20.24 -44.75 -9.39
CA GLU A 72 19.59 -45.71 -10.28
C GLU A 72 18.08 -45.45 -10.47
N ILE A 73 17.41 -44.79 -9.53
CA ILE A 73 15.98 -44.46 -9.70
C ILE A 73 15.80 -43.38 -10.78
N PRO A 74 14.71 -43.42 -11.57
CA PRO A 74 14.45 -42.41 -12.58
C PRO A 74 14.17 -41.04 -11.96
N ILE A 75 14.35 -39.99 -12.75
CA ILE A 75 14.02 -38.62 -12.33
C ILE A 75 12.50 -38.49 -12.14
N ALA A 76 12.08 -37.96 -10.99
CA ALA A 76 10.66 -37.72 -10.70
C ALA A 76 10.08 -36.65 -11.63
N PRO A 77 8.77 -36.70 -11.92
CA PRO A 77 8.09 -35.62 -12.64
C PRO A 77 8.24 -34.28 -11.93
N ILE A 78 7.94 -33.19 -12.64
CA ILE A 78 7.94 -31.83 -12.09
C ILE A 78 6.64 -31.12 -12.44
N ASN A 79 6.37 -29.97 -11.81
CA ASN A 79 5.21 -29.12 -12.10
C ASN A 79 3.87 -29.88 -12.08
N LEU A 80 3.67 -30.74 -11.08
CA LEU A 80 2.38 -31.41 -10.87
C LEU A 80 1.32 -30.38 -10.50
N VAL A 81 0.26 -30.33 -11.30
CA VAL A 81 -0.92 -29.50 -11.10
C VAL A 81 -2.14 -30.40 -11.10
N VAL A 82 -3.03 -30.19 -10.13
CA VAL A 82 -4.32 -30.86 -10.03
C VAL A 82 -5.39 -29.77 -10.10
N ARG A 83 -6.27 -29.84 -11.10
CA ARG A 83 -7.34 -28.88 -11.30
C ARG A 83 -8.70 -29.53 -11.16
N ASP A 84 -9.60 -28.80 -10.52
CA ASP A 84 -11.02 -29.15 -10.53
C ASP A 84 -11.57 -29.04 -11.95
N THR A 85 -12.39 -30.02 -12.30
CA THR A 85 -13.06 -30.08 -13.59
C THR A 85 -14.47 -29.52 -13.53
N GLY A 86 -14.99 -29.27 -12.32
CA GLY A 86 -16.25 -28.59 -12.05
C GLY A 86 -17.52 -29.45 -12.12
N ASN A 87 -17.37 -30.75 -12.37
CA ASN A 87 -18.50 -31.67 -12.40
C ASN A 87 -18.75 -32.40 -11.06
N GLY A 88 -18.10 -31.96 -9.98
CA GLY A 88 -18.20 -32.56 -8.65
C GLY A 88 -17.61 -33.95 -8.49
N SER A 89 -17.02 -34.55 -9.53
CA SER A 89 -16.62 -35.97 -9.49
C SER A 89 -15.31 -36.29 -10.21
N SER A 90 -14.65 -35.30 -10.83
CA SER A 90 -13.36 -35.51 -11.48
C SER A 90 -12.34 -34.41 -11.25
N LEU A 91 -11.06 -34.79 -11.32
CA LEU A 91 -9.91 -33.90 -11.27
C LEU A 91 -9.03 -34.13 -12.50
N LEU A 92 -8.54 -33.06 -13.12
CA LEU A 92 -7.52 -33.14 -14.17
C LEU A 92 -6.13 -32.99 -13.53
N VAL A 93 -5.32 -34.03 -13.69
CA VAL A 93 -3.96 -34.10 -13.18
C VAL A 93 -3.02 -33.92 -14.36
N THR A 94 -2.07 -32.99 -14.26
CA THR A 94 -1.06 -32.74 -15.29
C THR A 94 0.32 -32.55 -14.66
N TRP A 95 1.35 -33.02 -15.32
CA TRP A 95 2.74 -32.83 -14.90
C TRP A 95 3.66 -32.65 -16.11
N GLU A 96 4.89 -32.26 -15.85
CA GLU A 96 5.94 -32.20 -16.85
C GLU A 96 6.90 -33.38 -16.68
N SER A 97 7.36 -33.91 -17.82
CA SER A 97 8.40 -34.93 -17.86
C SER A 97 9.77 -34.26 -18.01
N PRO A 98 10.66 -34.36 -17.02
CA PRO A 98 12.07 -34.17 -17.30
C PRO A 98 12.55 -35.24 -18.30
N TYR A 99 13.65 -34.96 -19.00
CA TYR A 99 14.26 -35.93 -19.91
C TYR A 99 14.87 -37.09 -19.10
N GLU A 100 14.25 -38.26 -19.21
CA GLU A 100 14.69 -39.50 -18.57
C GLU A 100 14.85 -40.59 -19.66
N PRO A 101 16.08 -40.94 -20.06
CA PRO A 101 16.34 -41.89 -21.13
C PRO A 101 15.73 -43.28 -20.91
N ALA A 102 15.59 -43.69 -19.64
CA ALA A 102 15.11 -45.00 -19.27
C ALA A 102 13.62 -45.04 -18.88
N LEU A 103 12.87 -43.95 -19.10
CA LEU A 103 11.47 -43.85 -18.72
C LEU A 103 10.62 -44.87 -19.50
N ASP A 104 9.91 -45.72 -18.75
CA ASP A 104 8.92 -46.66 -19.29
C ASP A 104 7.50 -46.09 -19.18
N HIS A 105 7.08 -45.72 -17.97
CA HIS A 105 5.76 -45.14 -17.68
C HIS A 105 5.78 -44.27 -16.41
N TYR A 106 4.63 -43.66 -16.08
CA TYR A 106 4.38 -43.02 -14.78
C TYR A 106 3.38 -43.83 -13.98
N ASN A 107 3.56 -43.82 -12.66
CA ASN A 107 2.53 -44.26 -11.72
C ASN A 107 1.80 -43.04 -11.16
N LEU A 108 0.47 -43.10 -11.22
CA LEU A 108 -0.41 -42.12 -10.60
C LEU A 108 -1.12 -42.74 -9.39
N TYR A 109 -1.11 -42.00 -8.29
CA TYR A 109 -1.70 -42.36 -7.02
C TYR A 109 -2.69 -41.29 -6.58
N TYR A 110 -3.71 -41.68 -5.83
CA TYR A 110 -4.59 -40.74 -5.14
C TYR A 110 -5.15 -41.33 -3.85
N SER A 111 -5.35 -40.49 -2.84
CA SER A 111 -5.87 -40.89 -1.54
C SER A 111 -6.49 -39.72 -0.78
N THR A 112 -7.37 -40.01 0.16
CA THR A 112 -7.86 -39.02 1.14
C THR A 112 -6.92 -38.87 2.34
N VAL A 113 -5.90 -39.73 2.46
CA VAL A 113 -4.89 -39.69 3.53
C VAL A 113 -3.50 -39.69 2.90
N LEU A 114 -2.73 -38.63 3.17
CA LEU A 114 -1.38 -38.48 2.64
C LEU A 114 -0.51 -39.70 2.96
N GLY A 115 0.15 -40.25 1.93
CA GLY A 115 1.07 -41.39 2.06
C GLY A 115 0.40 -42.76 2.16
N GLN A 116 -0.93 -42.84 2.22
CA GLN A 116 -1.68 -44.11 2.12
C GLN A 116 -2.26 -44.26 0.73
N TRP A 117 -1.42 -44.64 -0.23
CA TRP A 117 -1.78 -44.67 -1.64
C TRP A 117 -2.63 -45.90 -2.00
N ASN A 118 -3.47 -45.72 -3.01
CA ASN A 118 -4.13 -46.82 -3.71
C ASN A 118 -3.14 -47.60 -4.59
N GLU A 119 -3.61 -48.69 -5.22
CA GLU A 119 -2.85 -49.34 -6.29
C GLU A 119 -2.58 -48.35 -7.45
N PRO A 120 -1.34 -48.28 -7.97
CA PRO A 120 -0.96 -47.29 -8.96
C PRO A 120 -1.72 -47.46 -10.28
N ILE A 121 -2.06 -46.32 -10.88
CA ILE A 121 -2.54 -46.26 -12.27
C ILE A 121 -1.33 -45.97 -13.17
N ALA A 122 -0.92 -46.97 -13.96
CA ALA A 122 0.17 -46.81 -14.92
C ALA A 122 -0.28 -46.05 -16.19
N THR A 123 0.48 -45.05 -16.62
CA THR A 123 0.20 -44.28 -17.85
C THR A 123 1.49 -43.78 -18.50
N THR A 124 1.49 -43.64 -19.83
CA THR A 124 2.59 -43.01 -20.59
C THR A 124 2.32 -41.55 -20.94
N GLN A 125 1.13 -41.05 -20.58
CA GLN A 125 0.75 -39.65 -20.80
C GLN A 125 1.18 -38.79 -19.62
N THR A 126 1.36 -37.48 -19.85
CA THR A 126 1.64 -36.49 -18.80
C THR A 126 0.38 -35.76 -18.30
N SER A 127 -0.78 -36.33 -18.60
CA SER A 127 -2.09 -35.86 -18.15
C SER A 127 -3.01 -37.03 -17.88
N TYR A 128 -3.81 -36.96 -16.82
CA TYR A 128 -4.80 -37.97 -16.48
C TYR A 128 -6.04 -37.35 -15.84
N ARG A 129 -7.23 -37.84 -16.18
CA ARG A 129 -8.48 -37.44 -15.54
C ARG A 129 -8.88 -38.50 -14.51
N LEU A 130 -8.82 -38.13 -13.24
CA LEU A 130 -9.36 -38.94 -12.15
C LEU A 130 -10.87 -38.80 -12.14
N GLU A 131 -11.61 -39.91 -12.15
CA GLU A 131 -13.08 -39.93 -12.19
C GLU A 131 -13.65 -40.68 -10.98
N ASN A 132 -14.98 -40.58 -10.79
CA ASN A 132 -15.72 -41.24 -9.70
C ASN A 132 -15.23 -40.82 -8.31
N LEU A 133 -14.79 -39.58 -8.17
CA LEU A 133 -14.43 -38.97 -6.90
C LEU A 133 -15.67 -38.47 -6.17
N THR A 134 -15.55 -38.29 -4.85
CA THR A 134 -16.62 -37.75 -4.01
C THR A 134 -16.57 -36.22 -4.01
N GLU A 135 -17.69 -35.56 -4.31
CA GLU A 135 -17.82 -34.11 -4.29
C GLU A 135 -17.41 -33.52 -2.93
N GLY A 136 -16.63 -32.43 -2.95
CA GLY A 136 -16.16 -31.71 -1.77
C GLY A 136 -15.09 -32.45 -0.94
N GLN A 137 -14.73 -33.69 -1.31
CA GLN A 137 -13.65 -34.42 -0.65
C GLN A 137 -12.29 -34.00 -1.23
N MET A 138 -11.39 -33.53 -0.37
CA MET A 138 -10.00 -33.27 -0.78
C MET A 138 -9.24 -34.59 -0.96
N TYR A 139 -8.51 -34.68 -2.08
CA TYR A 139 -7.62 -35.78 -2.41
C TYR A 139 -6.18 -35.29 -2.51
N TYR A 140 -5.26 -36.08 -1.96
CA TYR A 140 -3.85 -36.04 -2.28
C TYR A 140 -3.65 -36.85 -3.57
N VAL A 141 -2.94 -36.28 -4.54
CA VAL A 141 -2.61 -36.93 -5.81
C VAL A 141 -1.09 -37.01 -5.92
N GLY A 142 -0.58 -38.22 -6.11
CA GLY A 142 0.84 -38.52 -6.26
C GLY A 142 1.18 -38.92 -7.68
N VAL A 143 2.34 -38.49 -8.19
CA VAL A 143 2.88 -38.98 -9.48
C VAL A 143 4.37 -39.30 -9.34
N SER A 144 4.80 -40.40 -9.95
CA SER A 144 6.20 -40.84 -10.03
C SER A 144 6.53 -41.36 -11.43
N SER A 145 7.81 -41.41 -11.76
CA SER A 145 8.36 -42.04 -12.97
C SER A 145 8.79 -43.47 -12.68
N VAL A 146 8.62 -44.37 -13.64
CA VAL A 146 9.08 -45.77 -13.58
C VAL A 146 9.97 -46.05 -14.79
N ASP A 147 11.13 -46.66 -14.56
CA ASP A 147 12.07 -47.03 -15.63
C ASP A 147 11.79 -48.44 -16.21
N PHE A 148 12.47 -48.81 -17.30
CA PHE A 148 12.33 -50.15 -17.91
C PHE A 148 12.79 -51.32 -17.01
N ASN A 149 13.48 -51.04 -15.90
CA ASN A 149 13.88 -52.03 -14.91
C ASN A 149 12.87 -52.16 -13.76
N GLY A 150 11.80 -51.35 -13.76
CA GLY A 150 10.79 -51.30 -12.71
C GLY A 150 11.20 -50.47 -11.49
N LEU A 151 12.21 -49.60 -11.62
CA LEU A 151 12.62 -48.67 -10.57
C LEU A 151 11.73 -47.44 -10.61
N GLU A 152 11.22 -47.06 -9.44
CA GLU A 152 10.30 -45.93 -9.28
C GLU A 152 11.00 -44.75 -8.62
N SER A 153 10.72 -43.54 -9.11
CA SER A 153 11.19 -42.29 -8.54
C SER A 153 10.50 -41.97 -7.20
N PHE A 154 10.86 -40.83 -6.61
CA PHE A 154 10.02 -40.23 -5.57
C PHE A 154 8.64 -39.87 -6.12
N ILE A 155 7.62 -39.99 -5.27
CA ILE A 155 6.26 -39.52 -5.56
C ILE A 155 6.22 -38.02 -5.24
N ILE A 156 5.95 -37.20 -6.26
CA ILE A 156 5.59 -35.79 -6.05
C ILE A 156 4.10 -35.69 -5.79
N VAL A 157 3.69 -34.79 -4.90
CA VAL A 157 2.31 -34.72 -4.40
C VAL A 157 1.72 -33.33 -4.58
N ALA A 158 0.47 -33.29 -5.03
CA ALA A 158 -0.39 -32.11 -5.05
C ALA A 158 -1.77 -32.47 -4.48
N THR A 159 -2.64 -31.49 -4.29
CA THR A 159 -4.00 -31.71 -3.79
C THR A 159 -5.04 -31.15 -4.75
N GLY A 160 -6.24 -31.73 -4.71
CA GLY A 160 -7.40 -31.21 -5.41
C GLY A 160 -8.70 -31.67 -4.76
N THR A 161 -9.74 -30.86 -4.90
CA THR A 161 -11.09 -31.15 -4.42
C THR A 161 -12.03 -31.00 -5.60
N PRO A 162 -12.80 -32.04 -5.99
CA PRO A 162 -13.78 -31.92 -7.05
C PRO A 162 -15.05 -31.27 -6.49
N ASN A 163 -15.49 -30.17 -7.09
CA ASN A 163 -16.69 -29.44 -6.69
C ASN A 163 -17.66 -29.34 -7.87
N LEU A 164 -18.96 -29.31 -7.58
CA LEU A 164 -19.99 -29.07 -8.58
C LEU A 164 -20.24 -27.57 -8.81
N ILE A 165 -19.97 -26.76 -7.78
CA ILE A 165 -20.07 -25.30 -7.88
C ILE A 165 -18.66 -24.71 -7.80
N PRO A 166 -18.41 -23.58 -8.47
CA PRO A 166 -17.11 -22.93 -8.40
C PRO A 166 -16.83 -22.44 -6.97
N LEU A 167 -15.55 -22.36 -6.64
CA LEU A 167 -15.06 -21.82 -5.38
C LEU A 167 -15.37 -20.33 -5.29
N THR A 168 -15.70 -19.89 -4.07
CA THR A 168 -15.87 -18.46 -3.80
C THR A 168 -14.57 -17.73 -4.08
N PRO A 169 -14.57 -16.63 -4.86
CA PRO A 169 -13.38 -15.86 -5.13
C PRO A 169 -12.71 -15.37 -3.84
N GLU A 170 -11.39 -15.39 -3.80
CA GLU A 170 -10.63 -14.97 -2.62
C GLU A 170 -9.97 -13.60 -2.80
N ASN A 171 -9.68 -12.92 -1.69
CA ASN A 171 -8.93 -11.66 -1.65
C ASN A 171 -9.54 -10.55 -2.53
N LEU A 172 -10.86 -10.37 -2.49
CA LEU A 172 -11.50 -9.20 -3.08
C LEU A 172 -10.97 -7.93 -2.41
N LYS A 173 -10.25 -7.13 -3.20
CA LYS A 173 -9.72 -5.81 -2.82
C LYS A 173 -10.47 -4.74 -3.59
N VAL A 174 -10.71 -3.62 -2.91
CA VAL A 174 -11.26 -2.40 -3.51
C VAL A 174 -10.34 -1.24 -3.19
N GLU A 175 -10.00 -0.46 -4.21
CA GLU A 175 -9.13 0.68 -4.09
C GLU A 175 -9.85 1.95 -4.60
N PRO A 176 -9.99 2.98 -3.75
CA PRO A 176 -10.45 4.29 -4.18
C PRO A 176 -9.52 4.87 -5.25
N ILE A 177 -10.09 5.34 -6.34
CA ILE A 177 -9.38 6.10 -7.37
C ILE A 177 -10.20 7.36 -7.70
N PHE A 178 -9.59 8.30 -8.41
CA PHE A 178 -10.28 9.55 -8.74
C PHE A 178 -11.54 9.30 -9.60
N ARG A 179 -12.72 9.53 -9.00
CA ARG A 179 -14.06 9.35 -9.56
C ARG A 179 -14.39 7.93 -10.04
N ALA A 180 -13.70 6.92 -9.51
CA ALA A 180 -13.95 5.52 -9.81
C ALA A 180 -13.53 4.64 -8.63
N VAL A 181 -13.77 3.34 -8.72
CA VAL A 181 -13.25 2.33 -7.79
C VAL A 181 -12.59 1.22 -8.60
N SER A 182 -11.36 0.86 -8.24
CA SER A 182 -10.66 -0.29 -8.81
C SER A 182 -10.93 -1.52 -7.94
N LEU A 183 -11.30 -2.64 -8.57
CA LEU A 183 -11.55 -3.91 -7.90
C LEU A 183 -10.61 -4.98 -8.45
N SER A 184 -10.09 -5.84 -7.58
CA SER A 184 -9.27 -6.98 -7.96
C SER A 184 -9.45 -8.15 -7.01
N TRP A 185 -9.27 -9.37 -7.49
CA TRP A 185 -9.35 -10.61 -6.70
C TRP A 185 -8.40 -11.67 -7.24
N ASN A 186 -8.23 -12.76 -6.49
CA ASN A 186 -7.47 -13.93 -6.94
C ASN A 186 -8.25 -14.69 -8.02
N GLU A 187 -7.55 -15.15 -9.05
CA GLU A 187 -8.15 -15.97 -10.12
C GLU A 187 -8.53 -17.37 -9.60
N ASN A 188 -9.70 -17.83 -10.04
CA ASN A 188 -10.21 -19.19 -9.84
C ASN A 188 -9.59 -20.11 -10.90
N LEU A 189 -9.25 -21.35 -10.53
CA LEU A 189 -8.44 -22.25 -11.35
C LEU A 189 -9.22 -23.46 -11.90
N GLU A 190 -10.51 -23.53 -11.61
CA GLU A 190 -11.45 -24.53 -12.11
C GLU A 190 -11.54 -24.44 -13.64
N LEU A 191 -11.54 -25.60 -14.29
CA LEU A 191 -11.46 -25.67 -15.76
C LEU A 191 -12.74 -25.25 -16.48
N ASP A 192 -13.86 -25.29 -15.78
CA ASP A 192 -15.19 -24.96 -16.28
C ASP A 192 -15.67 -23.57 -15.82
N LEU A 193 -14.82 -22.78 -15.18
CA LEU A 193 -15.14 -21.40 -14.82
C LEU A 193 -15.58 -20.61 -16.07
N ALA A 194 -16.76 -19.97 -16.00
CA ALA A 194 -17.23 -19.06 -17.04
C ALA A 194 -16.83 -17.60 -16.74
N GLY A 195 -16.77 -17.23 -15.46
CA GLY A 195 -16.33 -15.90 -15.03
C GLY A 195 -16.91 -15.51 -13.67
N TYR A 196 -17.10 -14.20 -13.47
CA TYR A 196 -17.53 -13.63 -12.21
C TYR A 196 -18.70 -12.67 -12.39
N ASN A 197 -19.62 -12.67 -11.42
CA ASN A 197 -20.64 -11.64 -11.30
C ASN A 197 -20.29 -10.72 -10.12
N LEU A 198 -20.04 -9.46 -10.44
CA LEU A 198 -19.74 -8.42 -9.46
C LEU A 198 -21.00 -7.61 -9.16
N TYR A 199 -21.27 -7.38 -7.88
CA TYR A 199 -22.42 -6.63 -7.40
C TYR A 199 -22.00 -5.41 -6.60
N ARG A 200 -22.77 -4.32 -6.76
CA ARG A 200 -22.59 -3.05 -6.03
C ARG A 200 -23.90 -2.62 -5.40
N SER A 201 -23.86 -2.30 -4.11
CA SER A 201 -24.94 -1.71 -3.33
C SER A 201 -24.55 -0.34 -2.77
N GLN A 202 -25.54 0.51 -2.47
CA GLN A 202 -25.38 1.73 -1.68
C GLN A 202 -25.87 1.57 -0.23
N THR A 203 -26.46 0.41 0.07
CA THR A 203 -27.00 0.06 1.38
C THR A 203 -26.21 -1.10 1.94
N GLU A 204 -25.77 -0.99 3.19
CA GLU A 204 -25.09 -2.07 3.88
C GLU A 204 -25.97 -3.33 3.96
N GLY A 205 -25.36 -4.50 3.79
CA GLY A 205 -26.06 -5.78 3.86
C GLY A 205 -26.81 -6.18 2.58
N GLU A 206 -27.30 -5.22 1.79
CA GLU A 206 -27.98 -5.49 0.52
C GLU A 206 -27.00 -5.92 -0.59
N LEU A 207 -27.46 -6.79 -1.50
CA LEU A 207 -26.63 -7.24 -2.63
C LEU A 207 -26.47 -6.16 -3.70
N GLY A 208 -27.50 -5.34 -3.94
CA GLY A 208 -27.48 -4.28 -4.94
C GLY A 208 -27.62 -4.80 -6.37
N ILE A 209 -26.98 -4.10 -7.33
CA ILE A 209 -27.06 -4.37 -8.76
C ILE A 209 -25.81 -5.08 -9.28
N GLN A 210 -25.96 -5.95 -10.27
CA GLN A 210 -24.81 -6.49 -11.01
C GLN A 210 -24.20 -5.41 -11.90
N ILE A 211 -22.88 -5.30 -11.91
CA ILE A 211 -22.11 -4.36 -12.72
C ILE A 211 -21.11 -5.11 -13.62
N GLY A 212 -20.73 -4.51 -14.74
CA GLY A 212 -19.73 -5.09 -15.66
C GLY A 212 -20.18 -6.30 -16.49
N GLY A 213 -21.36 -6.87 -16.22
CA GLY A 213 -21.82 -8.11 -16.87
C GLY A 213 -21.10 -9.33 -16.30
N LEU A 214 -20.87 -10.35 -17.13
CA LEU A 214 -20.02 -11.49 -16.77
C LEU A 214 -18.56 -11.12 -17.01
N LEU A 215 -17.76 -11.13 -15.95
CA LEU A 215 -16.36 -10.73 -15.99
C LEU A 215 -15.47 -11.96 -16.16
N THR A 216 -14.61 -11.97 -17.18
CA THR A 216 -13.64 -13.06 -17.41
C THR A 216 -12.22 -12.70 -16.97
N GLN A 217 -12.03 -11.49 -16.46
CA GLN A 217 -10.78 -11.02 -15.88
C GLN A 217 -10.93 -10.95 -14.36
N ASN A 218 -9.83 -10.99 -13.63
CA ASN A 218 -9.79 -10.91 -12.17
C ASN A 218 -9.72 -9.46 -11.63
N SER A 219 -10.13 -8.49 -12.44
CA SER A 219 -10.19 -7.08 -12.07
C SER A 219 -11.31 -6.35 -12.79
N PHE A 220 -11.78 -5.27 -12.20
CA PHE A 220 -12.82 -4.41 -12.76
C PHE A 220 -12.65 -2.96 -12.33
N LEU A 221 -12.91 -2.03 -13.25
CA LEU A 221 -12.89 -0.60 -12.98
C LEU A 221 -14.32 -0.07 -12.97
N ASP A 222 -14.86 0.23 -11.78
CA ASP A 222 -16.17 0.83 -11.65
C ASP A 222 -16.09 2.36 -11.78
N SER A 223 -16.42 2.88 -12.96
CA SER A 223 -16.47 4.31 -13.26
C SER A 223 -17.86 4.94 -13.12
N ASP A 224 -18.88 4.14 -12.74
CA ASP A 224 -20.27 4.60 -12.64
C ASP A 224 -20.61 5.07 -11.22
N VAL A 225 -19.64 5.05 -10.32
CA VAL A 225 -19.77 5.57 -8.95
C VAL A 225 -19.77 7.09 -8.94
N ILE A 226 -20.60 7.64 -8.07
CA ILE A 226 -20.66 9.07 -7.79
C ILE A 226 -20.13 9.29 -6.37
N GLY A 227 -19.18 10.22 -6.22
CA GLY A 227 -18.65 10.56 -4.90
C GLY A 227 -19.68 11.29 -4.05
N SER A 228 -19.77 10.86 -2.81
CA SER A 228 -20.64 11.40 -1.76
C SER A 228 -20.09 10.95 -0.40
N GLU A 229 -20.75 11.33 0.68
CA GLU A 229 -20.43 10.78 2.01
C GLU A 229 -20.81 9.30 2.16
N ASN A 230 -21.70 8.78 1.31
CA ASN A 230 -22.14 7.40 1.37
C ASN A 230 -21.12 6.44 0.75
N TYR A 231 -20.99 5.26 1.36
CA TYR A 231 -20.17 4.17 0.85
C TYR A 231 -20.94 3.32 -0.16
N TYR A 232 -20.20 2.72 -1.07
CA TYR A 232 -20.62 1.59 -1.88
C TYR A 232 -20.12 0.29 -1.25
N TYR A 233 -20.92 -0.76 -1.36
CA TYR A 233 -20.61 -2.10 -0.86
C TYR A 233 -20.51 -3.05 -2.04
N TYR A 234 -19.41 -3.80 -2.11
CA TYR A 234 -19.13 -4.72 -3.20
C TYR A 234 -19.13 -6.16 -2.72
N ARG A 235 -19.70 -7.05 -3.54
CA ARG A 235 -19.68 -8.50 -3.38
C ARG A 235 -19.44 -9.17 -4.72
N LEU A 236 -18.72 -10.27 -4.71
CA LEU A 236 -18.36 -11.03 -5.90
C LEU A 236 -18.74 -12.49 -5.72
N CYS A 237 -19.08 -13.17 -6.81
CA CYS A 237 -19.19 -14.63 -6.86
C CYS A 237 -18.69 -15.14 -8.22
N ALA A 238 -18.25 -16.40 -8.24
CA ALA A 238 -17.86 -17.11 -9.45
C ALA A 238 -19.09 -17.80 -10.08
N ILE A 239 -19.07 -17.94 -11.40
CA ILE A 239 -20.06 -18.64 -12.21
C ILE A 239 -19.33 -19.62 -13.13
N ASP A 240 -19.81 -20.85 -13.22
CA ASP A 240 -19.29 -21.86 -14.15
C ASP A 240 -20.04 -21.87 -15.51
N GLN A 241 -19.60 -22.72 -16.43
CA GLN A 241 -20.18 -22.87 -17.78
C GLN A 241 -21.60 -23.48 -17.78
N ASP A 242 -21.99 -24.17 -16.71
CA ASP A 242 -23.32 -24.73 -16.52
C ASP A 242 -24.28 -23.72 -15.85
N GLY A 243 -23.76 -22.59 -15.39
CA GLY A 243 -24.48 -21.51 -14.74
C GLY A 243 -24.64 -21.68 -13.23
N ASN A 244 -23.94 -22.62 -12.59
CA ASN A 244 -23.89 -22.68 -11.13
C ASN A 244 -23.04 -21.54 -10.58
N ARG A 245 -23.33 -21.17 -9.34
CA ARG A 245 -22.73 -20.01 -8.67
C ARG A 245 -22.12 -20.41 -7.34
N SER A 246 -20.96 -19.84 -7.04
CA SER A 246 -20.37 -19.92 -5.71
C SER A 246 -21.21 -19.19 -4.65
N GLU A 247 -20.78 -19.27 -3.39
CA GLU A 247 -21.18 -18.29 -2.39
C GLU A 247 -20.61 -16.90 -2.72
N PHE A 248 -21.16 -15.86 -2.10
CA PHE A 248 -20.61 -14.51 -2.23
C PHE A 248 -19.40 -14.31 -1.31
N THR A 249 -18.46 -13.48 -1.75
CA THR A 249 -17.46 -12.90 -0.85
C THR A 249 -18.12 -12.13 0.29
N SER A 250 -17.37 -11.89 1.37
CA SER A 250 -17.74 -10.85 2.33
C SER A 250 -17.94 -9.51 1.61
N ALA A 251 -18.83 -8.67 2.14
CA ALA A 251 -18.99 -7.32 1.64
C ALA A 251 -17.77 -6.49 2.02
N ILE A 252 -17.24 -5.71 1.07
CA ILE A 252 -16.23 -4.70 1.34
C ILE A 252 -16.79 -3.33 0.95
N LYS A 253 -16.58 -2.33 1.81
CA LYS A 253 -17.09 -0.97 1.61
C LYS A 253 -15.98 -0.04 1.10
N THR A 254 -16.33 0.89 0.21
CA THR A 254 -15.43 1.95 -0.25
C THR A 254 -16.22 3.07 -0.95
N ARG A 255 -15.57 4.16 -1.32
CA ARG A 255 -16.14 5.23 -2.15
C ARG A 255 -15.04 5.89 -3.00
N PRO A 256 -15.38 6.50 -4.15
CA PRO A 256 -14.38 7.09 -5.03
C PRO A 256 -13.75 8.36 -4.43
N VAL A 257 -12.50 8.63 -4.78
CA VAL A 257 -11.83 9.90 -4.48
C VAL A 257 -12.47 10.99 -5.34
N THR A 258 -12.82 12.13 -4.75
CA THR A 258 -13.48 13.23 -5.47
C THR A 258 -12.94 14.61 -5.17
N LEU A 259 -12.36 14.85 -3.99
CA LEU A 259 -11.72 16.11 -3.61
C LEU A 259 -12.62 17.35 -3.86
N ASN A 260 -13.92 17.19 -3.64
CA ASN A 260 -14.94 18.17 -3.94
C ASN A 260 -15.81 18.54 -2.74
N LYS A 261 -15.63 17.86 -1.60
CA LYS A 261 -16.11 18.33 -0.31
C LYS A 261 -15.14 19.36 0.25
N GLY A 262 -15.61 20.18 1.19
CA GLY A 262 -14.82 21.21 1.83
C GLY A 262 -13.67 20.65 2.67
N ILE A 263 -13.47 21.20 3.86
CA ILE A 263 -12.31 20.88 4.68
C ILE A 263 -12.68 19.80 5.69
N LEU A 264 -11.91 18.71 5.72
CA LEU A 264 -11.94 17.77 6.83
C LEU A 264 -11.03 18.28 7.94
N ILE A 265 -11.55 18.37 9.16
CA ILE A 265 -10.76 18.61 10.35
C ILE A 265 -10.58 17.25 11.02
N VAL A 266 -9.33 16.83 11.17
CA VAL A 266 -8.94 15.58 11.83
C VAL A 266 -8.37 15.92 13.19
N ASP A 267 -9.03 15.41 14.22
CA ASP A 267 -8.65 15.55 15.62
C ASP A 267 -7.88 14.29 16.08
N GLU A 268 -6.59 14.46 16.40
CA GLU A 268 -5.72 13.46 17.04
C GLU A 268 -5.45 13.79 18.53
N THR A 269 -6.23 14.68 19.13
CA THR A 269 -6.08 15.04 20.53
C THR A 269 -6.66 13.95 21.42
N GLU A 270 -6.02 13.69 22.55
CA GLU A 270 -6.60 12.78 23.55
C GLU A 270 -7.60 13.53 24.44
N ASN A 271 -8.55 12.78 25.01
CA ASN A 271 -9.49 13.28 26.00
C ASN A 271 -8.81 13.62 27.35
N MET A 272 -8.01 14.68 27.38
CA MET A 272 -7.19 15.07 28.54
C MET A 272 -7.97 15.89 29.57
N SER A 273 -7.33 16.15 30.72
CA SER A 273 -7.99 16.72 31.90
C SER A 273 -8.43 18.19 31.78
N GLY A 274 -7.91 18.96 30.81
CA GLY A 274 -8.18 20.39 30.66
C GLY A 274 -7.62 21.30 31.77
N ASN A 275 -6.93 20.73 32.76
CA ASN A 275 -6.44 21.46 33.95
C ASN A 275 -5.09 22.15 33.76
N ASN A 276 -4.39 21.83 32.67
CA ASN A 276 -3.08 22.40 32.33
C ASN A 276 -3.13 22.87 30.87
N PRO A 277 -2.63 24.07 30.53
CA PRO A 277 -2.59 24.58 29.15
C PRO A 277 -1.86 23.67 28.13
N PHE A 278 -1.02 22.74 28.58
CA PHE A 278 -0.36 21.74 27.72
C PHE A 278 -1.13 20.41 27.62
N GLN A 279 -2.26 20.31 28.29
CA GLN A 279 -3.15 19.13 28.29
C GLN A 279 -4.61 19.58 28.20
N PRO A 280 -4.98 20.32 27.14
CA PRO A 280 -6.34 20.82 27.00
C PRO A 280 -7.32 19.66 26.84
N SER A 281 -8.56 19.85 27.28
CA SER A 281 -9.61 18.86 27.02
C SER A 281 -10.05 18.93 25.56
N ASP A 282 -10.60 17.83 25.08
CA ASP A 282 -11.16 17.68 23.73
C ASP A 282 -12.16 18.79 23.37
N GLU A 283 -13.08 19.11 24.29
CA GLU A 283 -14.04 20.23 24.12
C GLU A 283 -13.35 21.60 23.90
N GLN A 284 -12.18 21.82 24.52
CA GLN A 284 -11.45 23.09 24.38
C GLN A 284 -10.75 23.18 23.03
N THR A 285 -10.18 22.07 22.53
CA THR A 285 -9.54 21.99 21.21
C THR A 285 -10.59 22.09 20.11
N ASP A 286 -11.68 21.33 20.21
CA ASP A 286 -12.82 21.37 19.28
C ASP A 286 -13.36 22.78 19.12
N THR A 287 -13.66 23.46 20.24
CA THR A 287 -14.19 24.82 20.23
C THR A 287 -13.21 25.78 19.56
N PHE A 288 -11.91 25.64 19.86
CA PHE A 288 -10.88 26.48 19.25
C PHE A 288 -10.81 26.30 17.73
N TYR A 289 -10.76 25.07 17.24
CA TYR A 289 -10.66 24.78 15.81
C TYR A 289 -11.94 25.12 15.05
N ALA A 290 -13.11 24.87 15.63
CA ALA A 290 -14.39 25.31 15.07
C ALA A 290 -14.44 26.84 14.88
N ASP A 291 -13.95 27.59 15.87
CA ASP A 291 -13.97 29.06 15.81
C ASP A 291 -12.99 29.64 14.79
N ILE A 292 -11.76 29.14 14.69
CA ILE A 292 -10.79 29.65 13.69
C ILE A 292 -11.18 29.24 12.26
N MET A 293 -11.93 28.15 12.10
CA MET A 293 -12.38 27.62 10.80
C MET A 293 -13.81 28.05 10.41
N GLN A 294 -14.47 28.91 11.20
CA GLN A 294 -15.88 29.32 11.03
C GLN A 294 -16.24 29.87 9.63
N ASN A 295 -15.25 30.30 8.84
CA ASN A 295 -15.42 30.87 7.51
C ASN A 295 -15.36 29.83 6.37
N PHE A 296 -15.24 28.55 6.71
CA PHE A 296 -15.15 27.43 5.75
C PHE A 296 -16.23 26.39 5.98
N GLU A 297 -16.60 25.66 4.92
CA GLU A 297 -17.40 24.44 5.05
C GLU A 297 -16.50 23.33 5.59
N THR A 298 -16.76 22.90 6.83
CA THR A 298 -15.92 21.93 7.55
C THR A 298 -16.71 20.68 7.96
N HIS A 299 -15.98 19.58 8.10
CA HIS A 299 -16.47 18.32 8.67
C HIS A 299 -15.46 17.87 9.72
N GLN A 300 -15.94 17.33 10.83
CA GLN A 300 -15.10 16.89 11.95
C GLN A 300 -14.93 15.37 11.91
N LEU A 301 -13.75 14.91 12.29
CA LEU A 301 -13.43 13.50 12.49
C LEU A 301 -12.49 13.37 13.68
N ASP A 302 -12.99 12.76 14.75
CA ASP A 302 -12.19 12.39 15.92
C ASP A 302 -11.63 10.98 15.73
N LEU A 303 -10.30 10.85 15.80
CA LEU A 303 -9.61 9.57 15.67
C LEU A 303 -9.89 8.63 16.85
N ASN A 304 -10.20 9.15 18.04
CA ASN A 304 -10.51 8.32 19.22
C ASN A 304 -11.86 7.62 19.10
N GLU A 305 -12.78 8.15 18.29
CA GLU A 305 -14.09 7.56 18.04
C GLU A 305 -14.06 6.49 16.93
N LEU A 306 -12.95 6.36 16.19
CA LEU A 306 -12.84 5.41 15.10
C LEU A 306 -12.65 3.97 15.59
N SER A 307 -13.49 3.07 15.06
CA SER A 307 -13.33 1.63 15.25
C SER A 307 -12.38 0.96 14.25
N GLU A 308 -12.07 1.66 13.15
CA GLU A 308 -11.25 1.19 12.03
C GLU A 308 -10.22 2.27 11.67
N THR A 309 -9.05 1.87 11.15
CA THR A 309 -8.03 2.81 10.67
C THR A 309 -8.56 3.62 9.49
N LEU A 310 -8.23 4.91 9.44
CA LEU A 310 -8.53 5.77 8.30
C LEU A 310 -7.95 5.20 7.01
N THR A 311 -8.74 5.29 5.96
CA THR A 311 -8.39 4.89 4.61
C THR A 311 -8.52 6.08 3.65
N LEU A 312 -7.96 5.93 2.45
CA LEU A 312 -8.17 6.89 1.37
C LEU A 312 -9.66 7.12 1.05
N ALA A 313 -10.54 6.14 1.30
CA ALA A 313 -11.98 6.32 1.11
C ALA A 313 -12.53 7.39 2.07
N ASP A 314 -12.02 7.44 3.30
CA ASP A 314 -12.50 8.32 4.36
C ASP A 314 -12.08 9.77 4.10
N ILE A 315 -10.83 9.98 3.67
CA ILE A 315 -10.26 11.31 3.45
C ILE A 315 -10.42 11.83 2.00
N GLY A 316 -10.52 10.93 1.01
CA GLY A 316 -10.42 11.25 -0.42
C GLY A 316 -11.59 12.02 -1.03
N ILE A 317 -12.67 12.27 -0.28
CA ILE A 317 -13.77 13.12 -0.75
C ILE A 317 -13.51 14.61 -0.49
N TYR A 318 -12.67 14.95 0.49
CA TYR A 318 -12.41 16.32 0.93
C TYR A 318 -11.29 16.98 0.15
N SER A 319 -11.46 18.24 -0.23
CA SER A 319 -10.46 18.96 -1.02
C SER A 319 -9.23 19.38 -0.20
N SER A 320 -9.42 19.59 1.10
CA SER A 320 -8.32 19.84 2.02
C SER A 320 -8.57 19.19 3.39
N ILE A 321 -7.49 18.95 4.13
CA ILE A 321 -7.51 18.44 5.50
C ILE A 321 -6.76 19.41 6.41
N LEU A 322 -7.35 19.79 7.54
CA LEU A 322 -6.66 20.34 8.69
C LEU A 322 -6.48 19.20 9.70
N TRP A 323 -5.24 18.79 9.93
CA TRP A 323 -4.91 17.76 10.90
C TRP A 323 -4.19 18.41 12.07
N TYR A 324 -4.75 18.25 13.27
CA TYR A 324 -4.12 18.74 14.47
C TYR A 324 -4.03 17.66 15.53
N GLY A 325 -3.03 17.82 16.39
CA GLY A 325 -2.88 17.01 17.57
C GLY A 325 -2.08 17.78 18.61
N ASN A 326 -2.30 17.44 19.86
CA ASN A 326 -1.66 18.06 21.02
C ASN A 326 -0.88 17.04 21.86
N ASP A 327 -0.96 15.76 21.50
CA ASP A 327 -0.25 14.70 22.21
C ASP A 327 1.24 14.73 21.85
N LEU A 328 2.05 14.74 22.89
CA LEU A 328 3.51 14.73 22.84
C LEU A 328 4.07 13.29 22.81
N ALA A 329 3.26 12.29 23.14
CA ALA A 329 3.68 10.91 23.30
C ALA A 329 3.17 9.97 22.19
N SER A 330 1.98 10.20 21.65
CA SER A 330 1.30 9.27 20.72
C SER A 330 0.86 9.97 19.42
N MET A 331 1.75 10.76 18.84
CA MET A 331 1.57 11.32 17.49
C MET A 331 2.20 10.39 16.46
N ASP A 332 1.68 9.16 16.33
CA ASP A 332 2.18 8.16 15.37
C ASP A 332 1.12 7.73 14.34
N TYR A 333 -0.12 8.20 14.46
CA TYR A 333 -1.20 7.83 13.54
C TYR A 333 -0.88 8.18 12.08
N PRO A 334 -0.34 9.38 11.74
CA PRO A 334 -0.04 9.72 10.36
C PRO A 334 1.00 8.78 9.73
N TYR A 335 1.86 8.13 10.53
CA TYR A 335 2.85 7.16 10.05
C TYR A 335 2.20 5.90 9.49
N PHE A 336 1.12 5.41 10.12
CA PHE A 336 0.46 4.18 9.69
C PHE A 336 -0.41 4.35 8.44
N ILE A 337 -0.76 5.59 8.08
CA ILE A 337 -1.61 5.90 6.91
C ILE A 337 -0.86 6.68 5.80
N GLN A 338 0.47 6.69 5.82
CA GLN A 338 1.28 7.49 4.86
C GLN A 338 0.99 7.16 3.41
N ASP A 339 0.72 5.89 3.08
CA ASP A 339 0.41 5.49 1.72
C ASP A 339 -0.90 6.13 1.23
N ASP A 340 -1.90 6.24 2.10
CA ASP A 340 -3.18 6.85 1.77
C ASP A 340 -3.09 8.38 1.78
N LEU A 341 -2.32 8.99 2.70
CA LEU A 341 -2.01 10.42 2.65
C LEU A 341 -1.22 10.78 1.39
N LYS A 342 -0.27 9.94 0.98
CA LYS A 342 0.49 10.12 -0.25
C LYS A 342 -0.43 10.08 -1.46
N LYS A 343 -1.27 9.05 -1.58
CA LYS A 343 -2.28 8.97 -2.66
C LYS A 343 -3.22 10.17 -2.65
N TYR A 344 -3.66 10.62 -1.47
CA TYR A 344 -4.50 11.81 -1.32
C TYR A 344 -3.83 13.07 -1.90
N ILE A 345 -2.57 13.33 -1.53
CA ILE A 345 -1.77 14.44 -2.07
C ILE A 345 -1.54 14.28 -3.57
N ASP A 346 -1.24 13.06 -4.03
CA ASP A 346 -0.99 12.75 -5.44
C ASP A 346 -2.27 12.93 -6.28
N TYR A 347 -3.46 12.71 -5.71
CA TYR A 347 -4.73 13.06 -6.36
C TYR A 347 -5.04 14.56 -6.33
N GLY A 348 -4.29 15.37 -5.60
CA GLY A 348 -4.46 16.83 -5.54
C GLY A 348 -5.10 17.37 -4.27
N GLY A 349 -5.25 16.53 -3.24
CA GLY A 349 -5.71 16.96 -1.92
C GLY A 349 -4.66 17.80 -1.18
N ASN A 350 -5.10 18.76 -0.37
CA ASN A 350 -4.18 19.60 0.42
C ASN A 350 -4.19 19.21 1.90
N LEU A 351 -3.04 19.26 2.56
CA LEU A 351 -2.89 18.93 3.98
C LEU A 351 -2.29 20.10 4.76
N PHE A 352 -2.92 20.47 5.86
CA PHE A 352 -2.38 21.38 6.86
C PHE A 352 -2.17 20.60 8.15
N PHE A 353 -0.91 20.37 8.53
CA PHE A 353 -0.56 19.76 9.80
C PHE A 353 -0.14 20.82 10.81
N SER A 354 -0.69 20.72 12.01
CA SER A 354 -0.35 21.56 13.16
C SER A 354 -0.20 20.65 14.37
N VAL A 355 1.02 20.16 14.60
CA VAL A 355 1.31 19.11 15.59
C VAL A 355 2.63 19.41 16.31
N TYR A 356 2.81 18.81 17.47
CA TYR A 356 4.14 18.66 18.05
C TYR A 356 4.89 17.53 17.33
N HIS A 357 6.23 17.64 17.28
CA HIS A 357 7.11 16.62 16.71
C HIS A 357 6.65 16.00 15.37
N PRO A 358 6.53 16.79 14.28
CA PRO A 358 6.27 16.24 12.93
C PRO A 358 7.16 15.05 12.56
N SER A 359 8.42 15.02 13.02
CA SER A 359 9.35 13.92 12.78
C SER A 359 8.91 12.60 13.42
N LEU A 360 8.24 12.65 14.58
CA LEU A 360 7.60 11.49 15.20
C LEU A 360 6.38 11.05 14.35
N ALA A 361 5.51 12.01 14.01
CA ALA A 361 4.30 11.80 13.22
C ALA A 361 4.54 11.12 11.87
N PHE A 362 5.61 11.50 11.17
CA PHE A 362 5.85 11.05 9.80
C PHE A 362 7.04 10.12 9.65
N ALA A 363 7.79 9.79 10.70
CA ALA A 363 8.94 8.90 10.58
C ALA A 363 9.22 8.05 11.83
N LEU A 364 8.36 8.11 12.86
CA LEU A 364 8.63 7.53 14.18
C LEU A 364 10.01 7.94 14.73
N ASN A 365 10.44 9.16 14.39
CA ASN A 365 11.76 9.64 14.77
C ASN A 365 11.83 9.90 16.28
N SER A 366 12.91 9.45 16.89
CA SER A 366 13.18 9.65 18.33
C SER A 366 14.62 10.11 18.60
N SER A 367 15.37 10.46 17.56
CA SER A 367 16.78 10.88 17.65
C SER A 367 16.99 12.24 16.97
N TYR A 368 17.90 13.05 17.52
CA TYR A 368 18.17 14.40 17.03
C TYR A 368 19.67 14.75 17.12
N PRO A 369 20.22 15.53 16.15
CA PRO A 369 19.58 15.87 14.89
C PRO A 369 19.39 14.63 14.01
N ASN A 370 18.44 14.68 13.08
CA ASN A 370 18.19 13.59 12.14
C ASN A 370 18.01 14.10 10.71
N TYR A 371 18.43 13.28 9.73
CA TYR A 371 18.37 13.58 8.30
C TYR A 371 17.53 12.53 7.59
N PHE A 372 16.59 12.96 6.77
CA PHE A 372 15.67 12.06 6.07
C PHE A 372 16.12 11.81 4.62
N ASN A 373 15.96 10.56 4.18
CA ASN A 373 16.29 10.18 2.80
C ASN A 373 15.27 10.76 1.82
N SER A 374 15.73 11.11 0.62
CA SER A 374 14.92 11.79 -0.40
C SER A 374 13.78 10.97 -1.00
N ASP A 375 13.69 9.68 -0.67
CA ASP A 375 12.64 8.74 -1.09
C ASP A 375 11.53 8.55 -0.04
N THR A 376 11.68 9.13 1.16
CA THR A 376 10.70 9.00 2.25
C THR A 376 9.52 9.97 2.12
N PHE A 377 8.37 9.62 2.71
CA PHE A 377 7.18 10.48 2.75
C PHE A 377 7.47 11.84 3.42
N ILE A 378 8.14 11.83 4.58
CA ILE A 378 8.52 13.05 5.29
C ILE A 378 9.39 13.98 4.43
N TYR A 379 10.31 13.45 3.62
CA TYR A 379 11.12 14.29 2.73
C TYR A 379 10.33 14.82 1.53
N GLN A 380 9.63 13.94 0.81
CA GLN A 380 9.00 14.28 -0.47
C GLN A 380 7.68 15.03 -0.29
N ASN A 381 6.82 14.52 0.59
CA ASN A 381 5.43 14.95 0.71
C ASN A 381 5.27 16.08 1.74
N THR A 382 5.88 15.97 2.92
CA THR A 382 5.82 17.06 3.92
C THR A 382 6.87 18.13 3.67
N GLY A 383 7.99 17.76 3.06
CA GLY A 383 9.06 18.69 2.68
C GLY A 383 10.13 18.88 3.75
N ILE A 384 10.21 17.99 4.75
CA ILE A 384 11.16 18.08 5.85
C ILE A 384 12.40 17.25 5.52
N SER A 385 13.56 17.88 5.42
CA SER A 385 14.83 17.19 5.14
C SER A 385 15.65 16.85 6.38
N GLU A 386 15.54 17.68 7.42
CA GLU A 386 16.31 17.56 8.65
C GLU A 386 15.48 18.06 9.82
N THR A 387 15.68 17.47 10.99
CA THR A 387 15.07 17.90 12.24
C THR A 387 16.09 18.00 13.36
N ASP A 388 15.96 19.02 14.20
CA ASP A 388 16.73 19.16 15.45
C ASP A 388 15.79 19.51 16.60
N TYR A 389 16.20 19.17 17.82
CA TYR A 389 15.36 19.35 19.00
C TYR A 389 16.20 19.50 20.27
N SER A 390 15.75 20.40 21.15
CA SER A 390 16.33 20.62 22.47
C SER A 390 15.22 20.72 23.51
N SER A 391 15.25 19.85 24.52
CA SER A 391 14.28 19.86 25.63
C SER A 391 14.38 21.12 26.51
N ALA A 392 15.52 21.82 26.45
CA ALA A 392 15.72 23.09 27.12
C ALA A 392 15.16 24.28 26.34
N ALA A 393 14.96 24.16 25.02
CA ALA A 393 14.51 25.26 24.16
C ALA A 393 13.10 25.73 24.52
N ARG A 394 12.85 27.04 24.37
CA ARG A 394 11.58 27.69 24.71
C ARG A 394 11.09 28.54 23.57
N PHE A 395 9.95 28.18 23.01
CA PHE A 395 9.34 28.82 21.84
C PHE A 395 8.32 29.86 22.28
N LYS A 396 8.29 31.03 21.64
CA LYS A 396 7.31 32.09 21.93
C LYS A 396 6.66 32.68 20.70
N TYR A 397 7.38 32.79 19.59
CA TYR A 397 6.88 33.39 18.36
C TYR A 397 7.16 32.51 17.15
N ALA A 398 6.20 32.39 16.24
CA ALA A 398 6.45 31.97 14.88
C ALA A 398 6.71 33.22 14.03
N ILE A 399 7.96 33.44 13.67
CA ILE A 399 8.37 34.62 12.90
C ILE A 399 8.19 34.31 11.41
N PRO A 400 7.31 35.03 10.68
CA PRO A 400 7.02 34.69 9.29
C PRO A 400 8.21 34.99 8.37
N CYS A 401 8.50 34.08 7.43
CA CYS A 401 9.52 34.28 6.41
C CYS A 401 9.05 35.19 5.26
N PHE A 402 7.74 35.36 5.10
CA PHE A 402 7.11 36.17 4.04
C PHE A 402 6.05 37.09 4.65
N GLU A 403 5.92 38.31 4.12
CA GLU A 403 5.00 39.34 4.65
C GLU A 403 3.52 38.91 4.65
N ASP A 404 3.13 38.02 3.74
CA ASP A 404 1.75 37.57 3.60
C ASP A 404 1.33 36.56 4.69
N PHE A 405 2.28 35.89 5.35
CA PHE A 405 1.99 35.02 6.49
C PHE A 405 1.91 35.86 7.78
N PRO A 406 0.85 35.73 8.59
CA PRO A 406 0.72 36.52 9.81
C PRO A 406 1.75 36.08 10.85
N PRO A 407 2.29 36.99 11.67
CA PRO A 407 3.04 36.58 12.86
C PRO A 407 2.12 35.83 13.83
N LEU A 408 2.69 34.87 14.56
CA LEU A 408 1.98 34.12 15.60
C LEU A 408 2.75 34.24 16.92
N GLU A 409 2.05 34.58 18.00
CA GLU A 409 2.57 34.55 19.36
C GLU A 409 1.85 33.48 20.20
N VAL A 410 2.58 32.85 21.11
CA VAL A 410 2.01 31.96 22.14
C VAL A 410 0.96 32.73 22.95
N ASP A 411 -0.22 32.14 23.10
CA ASP A 411 -1.26 32.71 23.95
C ASP A 411 -0.80 32.71 25.43
N PRO A 412 -0.73 33.87 26.11
CA PRO A 412 -0.34 33.93 27.51
C PRO A 412 -1.22 33.10 28.45
N GLU A 413 -2.46 32.79 28.07
CA GLU A 413 -3.37 31.92 28.83
C GLU A 413 -3.11 30.43 28.56
N LYS A 414 -2.36 30.09 27.49
CA LYS A 414 -2.03 28.72 27.08
C LYS A 414 -0.57 28.34 27.32
N THR A 415 -0.03 28.90 28.39
CA THR A 415 1.28 28.60 28.97
C THR A 415 1.24 28.82 30.48
N ILE A 416 2.31 28.45 31.18
CA ILE A 416 2.45 28.59 32.63
C ILE A 416 3.43 29.70 32.98
N SER A 417 3.22 30.36 34.13
CA SER A 417 4.03 31.51 34.54
C SER A 417 5.54 31.19 34.65
N SER A 418 5.90 29.96 35.02
CA SER A 418 7.31 29.53 35.10
C SER A 418 8.00 29.49 33.73
N PHE A 419 7.24 29.49 32.64
CA PHE A 419 7.75 29.48 31.27
C PHE A 419 7.76 30.88 30.65
N ASN A 420 7.39 31.93 31.39
CA ASN A 420 7.47 33.33 30.95
C ASN A 420 6.81 33.58 29.58
N GLY A 421 5.63 32.99 29.32
CA GLY A 421 4.95 33.17 28.04
C GLY A 421 5.42 32.23 26.92
N HIS A 422 6.31 31.27 27.19
CA HIS A 422 6.85 30.35 26.19
C HIS A 422 6.20 28.96 26.28
N ILE A 423 6.29 28.17 25.22
CA ILE A 423 6.02 26.72 25.20
C ILE A 423 7.31 25.94 24.93
N TYR A 424 7.23 24.62 24.92
CA TYR A 424 8.35 23.68 24.77
C TYR A 424 7.94 22.55 23.82
N GLN A 425 8.81 21.57 23.55
CA GLN A 425 8.56 20.46 22.61
C GLN A 425 8.43 20.87 21.13
N ILE A 426 8.91 22.05 20.78
CA ILE A 426 8.97 22.48 19.38
C ILE A 426 10.33 22.03 18.83
N GLU A 427 10.30 21.10 17.89
CA GLU A 427 11.46 20.76 17.06
C GLU A 427 11.61 21.76 15.91
N SER A 428 12.82 21.88 15.38
CA SER A 428 13.03 22.51 14.09
C SER A 428 12.82 21.49 12.97
N ILE A 429 12.30 21.96 11.85
CA ILE A 429 12.03 21.19 10.63
C ILE A 429 12.62 21.94 9.45
N GLU A 430 13.80 21.56 8.99
CA GLU A 430 14.47 22.24 7.88
C GLU A 430 13.91 21.81 6.52
N PRO A 431 13.70 22.75 5.58
CA PRO A 431 13.01 22.48 4.33
C PRO A 431 13.91 21.71 3.34
N SER A 432 13.31 20.75 2.66
CA SER A 432 13.90 20.13 1.49
C SER A 432 13.99 21.12 0.32
N PRO A 433 14.78 20.84 -0.74
CA PRO A 433 14.93 21.74 -1.89
C PRO A 433 13.63 22.07 -2.66
N TYR A 434 12.55 21.34 -2.40
CA TYR A 434 11.24 21.52 -3.04
C TYR A 434 10.25 22.31 -2.19
N ALA A 435 10.58 22.55 -0.92
CA ALA A 435 9.73 23.21 0.05
C ALA A 435 10.30 24.57 0.48
N ASN A 436 9.46 25.40 1.07
CA ASN A 436 9.84 26.72 1.56
C ASN A 436 9.62 26.81 3.07
N ALA A 437 10.61 27.33 3.80
CA ALA A 437 10.39 27.78 5.18
C ALA A 437 9.38 28.93 5.18
N ILE A 438 8.35 28.83 6.00
CA ILE A 438 7.31 29.87 6.18
C ILE A 438 7.34 30.49 7.57
N TYR A 439 7.89 29.79 8.57
CA TYR A 439 8.05 30.30 9.93
C TYR A 439 9.40 29.90 10.53
N LEU A 440 9.99 30.83 11.27
CA LEU A 440 11.20 30.64 12.08
C LEU A 440 10.87 30.65 13.57
N TYR A 441 11.66 29.90 14.32
CA TYR A 441 11.61 29.82 15.77
C TYR A 441 11.98 31.15 16.41
N GLY A 442 11.08 31.73 17.20
CA GLY A 442 11.33 32.94 17.97
C GLY A 442 11.25 32.71 19.48
N SER A 443 12.22 33.22 20.22
CA SER A 443 12.31 33.20 21.67
C SER A 443 12.86 34.53 22.18
N ASP A 444 12.49 34.91 23.42
CA ASP A 444 13.11 36.06 24.09
C ASP A 444 14.49 35.73 24.69
N TYR A 445 14.86 34.44 24.75
CA TYR A 445 16.14 33.98 25.25
C TYR A 445 17.24 34.13 24.18
N ASP A 446 18.46 34.48 24.61
CA ASP A 446 19.62 34.60 23.72
C ASP A 446 19.99 33.24 23.09
N SER A 447 20.36 33.22 21.81
CA SER A 447 20.67 32.00 21.06
C SER A 447 21.82 31.18 21.66
N GLU A 448 22.70 31.80 22.43
CA GLU A 448 23.82 31.12 23.13
C GLU A 448 23.35 30.39 24.40
N THR A 449 22.11 30.59 24.84
CA THR A 449 21.54 29.90 26.00
C THR A 449 20.82 28.62 25.60
N PRO A 450 20.72 27.62 26.49
CA PRO A 450 19.95 26.40 26.19
C PRO A 450 18.49 26.67 25.78
N GLN A 451 17.86 27.70 26.36
CA GLN A 451 16.48 28.11 26.07
C GLN A 451 16.32 28.75 24.70
N GLY A 452 17.30 29.52 24.24
CA GLY A 452 17.30 30.17 22.92
C GLY A 452 17.97 29.35 21.82
N SER A 453 18.44 28.14 22.12
CA SER A 453 19.28 27.33 21.22
C SER A 453 18.70 27.03 19.83
N LEU A 454 17.38 27.09 19.66
CA LEU A 454 16.70 26.88 18.37
C LEU A 454 16.28 28.17 17.65
N ASN A 455 16.60 29.36 18.19
CA ASN A 455 16.22 30.63 17.59
C ASN A 455 16.68 30.74 16.13
N GLY A 456 15.76 31.12 15.25
CA GLY A 456 16.00 31.28 13.82
C GLY A 456 15.96 29.98 13.01
N SER A 457 15.86 28.82 13.66
CA SER A 457 15.63 27.55 12.96
C SER A 457 14.21 27.49 12.39
N THR A 458 13.99 26.68 11.36
CA THR A 458 12.68 26.58 10.70
C THR A 458 11.68 25.80 11.56
N VAL A 459 10.44 26.29 11.71
CA VAL A 459 9.35 25.62 12.46
C VAL A 459 8.05 25.51 11.67
N GLY A 460 8.02 26.05 10.45
CA GLY A 460 6.90 25.94 9.54
C GLY A 460 7.40 25.79 8.11
N ILE A 461 6.84 24.82 7.39
CA ILE A 461 7.17 24.52 5.99
C ILE A 461 5.92 24.55 5.13
N TYR A 462 6.05 25.10 3.92
CA TYR A 462 5.10 24.94 2.82
C TYR A 462 5.75 24.17 1.67
N ASN A 463 5.19 22.99 1.37
CA ASN A 463 5.61 22.13 0.27
C ASN A 463 4.53 22.07 -0.85
N PRO A 464 4.71 22.82 -1.96
CA PRO A 464 3.84 22.76 -3.12
C PRO A 464 4.17 21.52 -3.97
N ASN A 465 3.78 20.35 -3.47
CA ASN A 465 3.90 19.06 -4.15
C ASN A 465 3.39 19.09 -5.61
N GLN A 466 3.62 18.00 -6.34
CA GLN A 466 3.27 17.93 -7.77
C GLN A 466 1.80 18.29 -8.04
N ASN A 467 0.86 17.68 -7.32
CA ASN A 467 -0.58 17.93 -7.45
C ASN A 467 -1.14 18.65 -6.21
N GLY A 468 -1.11 18.01 -5.04
CA GLY A 468 -1.55 18.58 -3.77
C GLY A 468 -0.55 19.56 -3.16
N LYS A 469 -0.90 20.14 -2.00
CA LYS A 469 -0.06 21.09 -1.27
C LYS A 469 -0.05 20.73 0.21
N VAL A 470 1.10 20.85 0.86
CA VAL A 470 1.24 20.50 2.28
C VAL A 470 1.82 21.68 3.05
N ILE A 471 1.19 22.04 4.16
CA ILE A 471 1.74 22.92 5.19
C ILE A 471 1.98 22.08 6.42
N VAL A 472 3.15 22.19 7.04
CA VAL A 472 3.45 21.60 8.34
C VAL A 472 3.94 22.69 9.27
N LEU A 473 3.29 22.80 10.42
CA LEU A 473 3.76 23.57 11.56
C LEU A 473 4.21 22.60 12.65
N SER A 474 5.41 22.82 13.17
CA SER A 474 6.00 22.01 14.24
C SER A 474 5.50 22.44 15.65
N PHE A 475 4.41 23.19 15.70
CA PHE A 475 3.75 23.65 16.91
C PHE A 475 2.23 23.60 16.70
N PRO A 476 1.44 23.32 17.75
CA PRO A 476 -0.01 23.33 17.65
C PRO A 476 -0.55 24.77 17.61
N LEU A 477 -1.49 25.02 16.71
CA LEU A 477 -2.23 26.28 16.65
C LEU A 477 -3.04 26.53 17.92
N TYR A 478 -3.49 25.48 18.60
CA TYR A 478 -4.19 25.63 19.88
C TYR A 478 -3.40 26.52 20.84
N ASN A 479 -2.07 26.39 20.96
CA ASN A 479 -1.28 27.18 21.91
C ASN A 479 -1.00 28.62 21.46
N MET A 480 -1.38 29.01 20.24
CA MET A 480 -1.15 30.35 19.71
C MET A 480 -2.34 31.28 19.98
N ASN A 481 -2.11 32.59 19.88
CA ASN A 481 -3.18 33.59 19.91
C ASN A 481 -4.25 33.26 18.86
N LYS A 482 -5.50 33.10 19.32
CA LYS A 482 -6.63 32.68 18.49
C LYS A 482 -6.86 33.57 17.26
N THR A 483 -6.72 34.88 17.40
CA THR A 483 -6.97 35.83 16.29
C THR A 483 -5.90 35.69 15.21
N GLU A 484 -4.66 35.44 15.61
CA GLU A 484 -3.54 35.26 14.68
C GLU A 484 -3.59 33.88 14.01
N ALA A 485 -3.93 32.83 14.77
CA ALA A 485 -4.19 31.50 14.24
C ALA A 485 -5.34 31.52 13.21
N GLN A 486 -6.42 32.26 13.48
CA GLN A 486 -7.51 32.45 12.52
C GLN A 486 -7.04 33.08 11.21
N LYS A 487 -6.25 34.16 11.28
CA LYS A 487 -5.69 34.79 10.06
C LYS A 487 -4.80 33.83 9.28
N LEU A 488 -4.03 32.99 9.98
CA LEU A 488 -3.17 32.01 9.32
C LEU A 488 -3.99 30.96 8.58
N VAL A 489 -5.01 30.36 9.21
CA VAL A 489 -5.83 29.36 8.53
C VAL A 489 -6.60 29.98 7.37
N GLU A 490 -7.14 31.20 7.53
CA GLU A 490 -7.78 31.93 6.44
C GLU A 490 -6.83 32.17 5.26
N TYR A 491 -5.62 32.67 5.54
CA TYR A 491 -4.61 32.88 4.51
C TYR A 491 -4.23 31.57 3.82
N SER A 492 -3.93 30.53 4.61
CA SER A 492 -3.45 29.24 4.11
C SER A 492 -4.49 28.53 3.26
N PHE A 493 -5.73 28.41 3.75
CA PHE A 493 -6.78 27.74 3.02
C PHE A 493 -7.21 28.53 1.78
N HIS A 494 -7.34 29.86 1.84
CA HIS A 494 -7.71 30.64 0.66
C HIS A 494 -6.59 30.77 -0.38
N HIS A 495 -5.38 31.14 0.05
CA HIS A 495 -4.31 31.55 -0.87
C HIS A 495 -3.37 30.41 -1.21
N CYS A 496 -3.04 29.56 -0.23
CA CYS A 496 -2.20 28.41 -0.51
C CYS A 496 -3.04 27.29 -1.13
N PHE A 497 -4.19 26.94 -0.55
CA PHE A 497 -4.96 25.75 -0.95
C PHE A 497 -6.12 26.01 -1.91
N ASN A 498 -6.45 27.27 -2.19
CA ASN A 498 -7.58 27.67 -3.05
C ASN A 498 -8.92 27.07 -2.56
N GLU A 499 -9.16 27.10 -1.25
CA GLU A 499 -10.46 26.76 -0.68
C GLU A 499 -11.45 27.93 -0.78
N PRO A 500 -12.68 27.68 -1.24
CA PRO A 500 -13.71 28.69 -1.24
C PRO A 500 -14.18 28.96 0.19
N GLY A 501 -14.25 30.22 0.58
CA GLY A 501 -14.88 30.61 1.84
C GLY A 501 -16.40 30.57 1.75
N ILE A 502 -17.06 30.62 2.90
CA ILE A 502 -18.51 30.77 3.02
C ILE A 502 -18.94 32.20 2.59
N SER A 503 -18.04 33.18 2.67
CA SER A 503 -18.24 34.58 2.25
C SER A 503 -17.67 34.86 0.86
N THR A 504 -18.46 35.52 0.00
CA THR A 504 -18.15 35.85 -1.40
C THR A 504 -17.16 36.99 -1.61
N ASP A 505 -16.68 37.66 -0.55
CA ASP A 505 -15.96 38.94 -0.68
C ASP A 505 -14.43 38.81 -0.72
N LEU A 506 -13.87 37.64 -0.43
CA LEU A 506 -12.45 37.33 -0.69
C LEU A 506 -12.30 36.88 -2.14
N THR A 507 -12.45 37.84 -3.05
CA THR A 507 -12.27 37.62 -4.49
C THR A 507 -10.79 37.53 -4.85
N GLY A 508 -10.17 36.40 -4.49
CA GLY A 508 -9.03 35.89 -5.25
C GLY A 508 -9.45 35.83 -6.73
N ASP A 509 -8.59 36.32 -7.62
CA ASP A 509 -8.87 36.49 -9.05
C ASP A 509 -9.13 35.11 -9.68
N ASN A 510 -10.40 34.67 -9.63
CA ASN A 510 -10.84 33.28 -9.83
C ASN A 510 -10.60 32.85 -11.29
N LYS A 511 -9.38 32.37 -11.57
CA LYS A 511 -8.84 32.07 -12.90
C LYS A 511 -8.20 30.69 -12.91
N ILE A 512 -8.38 29.98 -14.02
CA ILE A 512 -7.69 28.71 -14.27
C ILE A 512 -6.21 29.03 -14.48
N LEU A 513 -5.34 28.46 -13.66
CA LEU A 513 -3.90 28.66 -13.76
C LEU A 513 -3.27 27.51 -14.54
N ILE A 514 -2.54 27.83 -15.60
CA ILE A 514 -1.72 26.86 -16.33
C ILE A 514 -0.26 27.18 -16.00
N PHE A 515 0.46 26.26 -15.37
CA PHE A 515 1.86 26.42 -14.99
C PHE A 515 2.80 26.19 -16.17
N ALA A 516 4.08 26.52 -16.00
CA ALA A 516 5.09 26.31 -17.03
C ALA A 516 5.18 24.82 -17.36
N ASN A 517 5.26 24.51 -18.65
CA ASN A 517 5.50 23.14 -19.09
C ASN A 517 6.99 22.81 -18.93
N TYR A 518 7.30 21.55 -18.62
CA TYR A 518 8.67 21.05 -18.56
C TYR A 518 8.78 19.71 -19.31
N PRO A 519 9.80 19.54 -20.17
CA PRO A 519 10.74 20.57 -20.63
C PRO A 519 10.05 21.65 -21.49
N ASN A 520 10.64 22.85 -21.58
CA ASN A 520 10.22 23.91 -22.51
C ASN A 520 11.45 24.69 -23.03
N PRO A 521 11.80 24.63 -24.32
CA PRO A 521 11.14 23.84 -25.38
C PRO A 521 11.21 22.32 -25.14
N PHE A 522 10.26 21.56 -25.68
CA PHE A 522 10.25 20.10 -25.56
C PHE A 522 10.49 19.40 -26.89
N GLY A 523 11.05 18.18 -26.81
CA GLY A 523 11.34 17.30 -27.94
C GLY A 523 10.20 16.30 -28.18
N GLU A 524 10.18 15.26 -27.36
CA GLU A 524 9.20 14.17 -27.47
C GLU A 524 7.93 14.44 -26.67
N LYS A 525 8.07 14.81 -25.40
CA LYS A 525 6.94 15.04 -24.51
C LYS A 525 7.17 16.22 -23.57
N THR A 526 6.10 16.79 -23.07
CA THR A 526 6.10 17.85 -22.07
C THR A 526 4.95 17.68 -21.11
N SER A 527 5.17 18.06 -19.85
CA SER A 527 4.16 18.00 -18.82
C SER A 527 3.91 19.39 -18.26
N PHE A 528 2.66 19.69 -17.91
CA PHE A 528 2.26 20.99 -17.37
C PHE A 528 1.13 20.82 -16.35
N ARG A 529 1.22 21.55 -15.23
CA ARG A 529 0.19 21.56 -14.21
C ARG A 529 -0.92 22.54 -14.57
N ILE A 530 -2.18 22.16 -14.32
CA ILE A 530 -3.32 23.07 -14.34
C ILE A 530 -3.97 23.06 -12.96
N GLU A 531 -4.19 24.25 -12.40
CA GLU A 531 -5.08 24.46 -11.25
C GLU A 531 -6.45 24.94 -11.75
N TRP A 532 -7.47 24.15 -11.46
CA TRP A 532 -8.87 24.36 -11.80
C TRP A 532 -9.63 25.04 -10.66
N LEU A 533 -10.78 25.63 -11.00
CA LEU A 533 -11.58 26.38 -10.03
C LEU A 533 -12.39 25.45 -9.12
N ASN A 534 -12.88 24.33 -9.67
CA ASN A 534 -13.76 23.41 -8.98
C ASN A 534 -13.63 21.98 -9.56
N ALA A 535 -13.50 20.95 -8.73
CA ALA A 535 -13.45 19.55 -9.18
C ALA A 535 -14.81 19.01 -9.73
N ASP A 536 -15.92 19.70 -9.47
CA ASP A 536 -17.29 19.31 -9.87
C ASP A 536 -17.72 19.76 -11.25
N GLN A 537 -16.89 20.51 -11.97
CA GLN A 537 -17.20 20.92 -13.33
C GLN A 537 -16.29 20.21 -14.33
N PRO A 538 -16.86 19.70 -15.44
CA PRO A 538 -16.04 19.09 -16.47
C PRO A 538 -15.08 20.12 -17.07
N VAL A 539 -13.87 19.66 -17.31
CA VAL A 539 -12.75 20.41 -17.85
C VAL A 539 -12.40 19.91 -19.25
N LYS A 540 -11.76 20.78 -20.02
CA LYS A 540 -11.23 20.46 -21.35
C LYS A 540 -9.83 21.03 -21.49
N VAL A 541 -8.88 20.17 -21.85
CA VAL A 541 -7.49 20.54 -22.13
C VAL A 541 -7.21 20.24 -23.59
N GLU A 542 -6.88 21.29 -24.34
CA GLU A 542 -6.74 21.22 -25.78
C GLU A 542 -5.47 21.93 -26.24
N VAL A 543 -4.85 21.42 -27.30
CA VAL A 543 -3.71 22.03 -27.96
C VAL A 543 -4.15 22.61 -29.28
N TYR A 544 -3.77 23.86 -29.53
CA TYR A 544 -4.04 24.58 -30.78
C TYR A 544 -2.74 25.03 -31.43
N ASN A 545 -2.70 25.06 -32.76
CA ASN A 545 -1.60 25.66 -33.50
C ASN A 545 -1.75 27.19 -33.60
N LEU A 546 -0.76 27.89 -34.17
CA LEU A 546 -0.80 29.36 -34.35
C LEU A 546 -1.96 29.88 -35.22
N ARG A 547 -2.60 29.02 -36.02
CA ARG A 547 -3.78 29.37 -36.83
C ARG A 547 -5.09 29.18 -36.06
N GLY A 548 -5.04 28.79 -34.78
CA GLY A 548 -6.21 28.49 -33.97
C GLY A 548 -6.89 27.17 -34.33
N GLN A 549 -6.22 26.28 -35.08
CA GLN A 549 -6.75 24.96 -35.41
C GLN A 549 -6.47 24.00 -34.26
N LEU A 550 -7.47 23.21 -33.87
CA LEU A 550 -7.34 22.16 -32.87
C LEU A 550 -6.37 21.09 -33.38
N VAL A 551 -5.32 20.83 -32.59
CA VAL A 551 -4.29 19.83 -32.86
C VAL A 551 -4.61 18.54 -32.12
N LYS A 552 -4.84 18.66 -30.81
CA LYS A 552 -5.13 17.51 -29.94
C LYS A 552 -6.06 17.92 -28.81
N THR A 553 -7.01 17.06 -28.45
CA THR A 553 -7.68 17.14 -27.15
C THR A 553 -6.93 16.23 -26.20
N ILE A 554 -6.16 16.80 -25.28
CA ILE A 554 -5.37 16.04 -24.30
C ILE A 554 -6.31 15.38 -23.31
N TYR A 555 -7.30 16.13 -22.84
CA TYR A 555 -8.22 15.64 -21.83
C TYR A 555 -9.60 16.29 -21.97
N LYS A 556 -10.65 15.51 -21.73
CA LYS A 556 -12.03 15.96 -21.62
C LYS A 556 -12.74 15.08 -20.60
N GLY A 557 -13.15 15.65 -19.47
CA GLY A 557 -13.70 14.90 -18.35
C GLY A 557 -13.71 15.73 -17.09
N TYR A 558 -13.57 15.12 -15.92
CA TYR A 558 -13.45 15.80 -14.63
C TYR A 558 -12.02 15.68 -14.12
N SER A 559 -11.49 16.73 -13.52
CA SER A 559 -10.13 16.75 -12.99
C SER A 559 -10.15 17.13 -11.52
N PRO A 560 -9.19 16.66 -10.71
CA PRO A 560 -8.92 17.27 -9.41
C PRO A 560 -8.64 18.76 -9.55
N LYS A 561 -8.73 19.52 -8.44
CA LYS A 561 -8.42 20.96 -8.41
C LYS A 561 -7.01 21.25 -8.97
N SER A 562 -6.06 20.34 -8.85
CA SER A 562 -4.70 20.50 -9.36
C SER A 562 -4.23 19.19 -9.96
N LEU A 563 -3.82 19.19 -11.23
CA LEU A 563 -3.33 17.98 -11.91
C LEU A 563 -2.28 18.31 -12.99
N ILE A 564 -1.28 17.44 -13.13
CA ILE A 564 -0.34 17.44 -14.25
C ILE A 564 -0.93 16.71 -15.46
N TYR A 565 -0.89 17.38 -16.61
CA TYR A 565 -1.23 16.83 -17.91
C TYR A 565 0.04 16.64 -18.74
N GLU A 566 0.09 15.59 -19.55
CA GLU A 566 1.19 15.32 -20.49
C GLU A 566 0.73 15.52 -21.94
N TRP A 567 1.59 16.10 -22.76
CA TRP A 567 1.46 16.10 -24.21
C TRP A 567 2.71 15.52 -24.86
N ASP A 568 2.50 14.47 -25.65
CA ASP A 568 3.48 13.69 -26.42
C ASP A 568 3.84 14.29 -27.79
N GLY A 569 3.49 15.56 -28.03
CA GLY A 569 3.80 16.20 -29.31
C GLY A 569 3.07 15.60 -30.52
N THR A 570 1.99 14.84 -30.33
CA THR A 570 1.18 14.29 -31.43
C THR A 570 -0.15 15.02 -31.60
N ASP A 571 -0.79 14.85 -32.76
CA ASP A 571 -2.17 15.27 -33.03
C ASP A 571 -3.19 14.18 -32.61
N ASN A 572 -4.49 14.43 -32.80
CA ASN A 572 -5.55 13.45 -32.49
C ASN A 572 -5.46 12.13 -33.29
N ASN A 573 -4.65 12.06 -34.36
CA ASN A 573 -4.45 10.85 -35.15
C ASN A 573 -3.14 10.12 -34.75
N GLY A 574 -2.48 10.55 -33.68
CA GLY A 574 -1.19 10.00 -33.23
C GLY A 574 0.00 10.42 -34.09
N LYS A 575 -0.15 11.40 -34.99
CA LYS A 575 0.95 11.88 -35.84
C LYS A 575 1.72 12.98 -35.14
N THR A 576 3.05 12.87 -35.09
CA THR A 576 3.93 13.90 -34.54
C THR A 576 3.76 15.23 -35.28
N VAL A 577 3.58 16.31 -34.53
CA VAL A 577 3.41 17.65 -35.09
C VAL A 577 4.76 18.26 -35.49
N SER A 578 4.75 19.36 -36.26
CA SER A 578 5.97 20.04 -36.66
C SER A 578 6.55 20.87 -35.51
N SER A 579 7.86 21.12 -35.50
CA SER A 579 8.46 22.11 -34.60
C SER A 579 7.77 23.46 -34.77
N GLY A 580 7.48 24.13 -33.66
CA GLY A 580 6.70 25.36 -33.68
C GLY A 580 6.10 25.73 -32.33
N ILE A 581 5.37 26.84 -32.32
CA ILE A 581 4.65 27.33 -31.14
C ILE A 581 3.22 26.77 -31.17
N TYR A 582 2.82 26.21 -30.04
CA TYR A 582 1.45 25.74 -29.80
C TYR A 582 0.87 26.45 -28.59
N SER A 583 -0.46 26.42 -28.46
CA SER A 583 -1.17 26.99 -27.33
C SER A 583 -1.99 25.90 -26.65
N ILE A 584 -1.72 25.67 -25.37
CA ILE A 584 -2.58 24.88 -24.48
C ILE A 584 -3.72 25.77 -24.05
N LYS A 585 -4.95 25.32 -24.25
CA LYS A 585 -6.17 25.95 -23.78
C LYS A 585 -6.83 25.05 -22.75
N ALA A 586 -6.98 25.57 -21.53
CA ALA A 586 -7.73 24.96 -20.44
C ALA A 586 -9.10 25.64 -20.35
N SER A 587 -10.19 24.87 -20.33
CA SER A 587 -11.56 25.38 -20.26
C SER A 587 -12.35 24.67 -19.18
N GLN A 588 -13.07 25.41 -18.34
CA GLN A 588 -14.01 24.90 -17.33
C GLN A 588 -15.25 25.80 -17.31
N GLY A 589 -16.40 25.23 -17.63
CA GLY A 589 -17.64 26.01 -17.81
C GLY A 589 -17.46 27.15 -18.84
N LYS A 590 -17.69 28.40 -18.41
CA LYS A 590 -17.51 29.60 -19.24
C LYS A 590 -16.11 30.21 -19.16
N LYS A 591 -15.25 29.72 -18.26
CA LYS A 591 -13.90 30.25 -18.04
C LYS A 591 -12.90 29.49 -18.89
N ASN A 592 -11.89 30.19 -19.38
CA ASN A 592 -10.76 29.59 -20.08
C ASN A 592 -9.46 30.31 -19.77
N SER A 593 -8.36 29.59 -19.92
CA SER A 593 -7.00 30.09 -19.79
C SER A 593 -6.15 29.48 -20.91
N ILE A 594 -5.14 30.21 -21.36
CA ILE A 594 -4.28 29.81 -22.49
C ILE A 594 -2.82 30.02 -22.12
N ARG A 595 -1.97 29.04 -22.42
CA ARG A 595 -0.52 29.13 -22.28
C ARG A 595 0.19 28.66 -23.53
N LYS A 596 1.25 29.37 -23.93
CA LYS A 596 2.09 28.99 -25.08
C LYS A 596 3.11 27.94 -24.68
N VAL A 597 3.37 27.00 -25.58
CA VAL A 597 4.41 25.97 -25.47
C VAL A 597 5.19 25.88 -26.78
N ILE A 598 6.46 25.49 -26.70
CA ILE A 598 7.37 25.41 -27.84
C ILE A 598 7.82 23.96 -28.02
N MET A 599 7.57 23.40 -29.21
CA MET A 599 8.06 22.09 -29.60
C MET A 599 9.23 22.24 -30.58
N ILE A 600 10.30 21.48 -30.35
CA ILE A 600 11.46 21.36 -31.23
C ILE A 600 11.60 19.87 -31.59
N LYS A 601 12.03 19.57 -32.82
CA LYS A 601 12.28 18.19 -33.24
C LYS A 601 13.74 17.84 -33.04
#